data_AF-A0A524CYD8-F1
#
_entry.id   AF-A0A524CYD8-F1
#
_cell.length_a   1.000
_cell.length_b   1.000
_cell.length_c   1.000
_cell.angle_alpha   90.00
_cell.angle_beta   90.00
_cell.angle_gamma   90.00
#
_symmetry.space_group_name_H-M   'P 1'
#
loop_
_entity.id
_entity.type
_entity.pdbx_description
1 polymer ?
#
loop_
_entity_poly.entity_id
_entity_poly.type
_entity_poly.pdbx_seq_one_letter_code
_entity_poly.pdbx_strand_id
1 'polypeptide(L)'
;MQSNGALAFIGLIILIVGIVMLATGFYLKTRDEEAEAEAKTESKGIILIGPFPIVWGFGPKGKLVALGAVIVLILIWLLMYYW
;
A
#
# COMPACT_ATOMS: atom_id res chain seq x y z
N MET A 1 -35.00 2.56 -0.89
CA MET A 1 -34.03 3.27 -0.02
C MET A 1 -33.35 2.36 1.04
N GLN A 2 -33.39 1.03 0.91
CA GLN A 2 -32.86 0.10 1.93
C GLN A 2 -31.55 -0.62 1.51
N SER A 3 -31.13 -0.49 0.24
CA SER A 3 -29.98 -1.20 -0.35
C SER A 3 -28.61 -0.57 -0.09
N ASN A 4 -28.55 0.68 0.36
CA ASN A 4 -27.28 1.42 0.47
C ASN A 4 -26.42 0.95 1.66
N GLY A 5 -27.04 0.52 2.76
CA GLY A 5 -26.31 0.05 3.94
C GLY A 5 -25.58 -1.28 3.69
N ALA A 6 -26.23 -2.22 3.00
CA ALA A 6 -25.65 -3.51 2.67
C ALA A 6 -24.45 -3.37 1.71
N LEU A 7 -24.56 -2.51 0.69
CA LEU A 7 -23.47 -2.23 -0.25
C LEU A 7 -22.28 -1.54 0.43
N ALA A 8 -22.52 -0.57 1.31
CA ALA A 8 -21.48 0.08 2.09
C ALA A 8 -20.74 -0.91 3.01
N PHE A 9 -21.48 -1.82 3.65
CA PHE A 9 -20.91 -2.83 4.53
C PHE A 9 -20.05 -3.85 3.75
N ILE A 10 -20.51 -4.28 2.57
CA ILE A 10 -19.72 -5.14 1.68
C ILE A 10 -18.45 -4.42 1.22
N GLY A 11 -18.54 -3.14 0.85
CA GLY A 11 -17.37 -2.34 0.48
C GLY A 11 -16.34 -2.21 1.60
N LEU A 12 -16.79 -2.03 2.84
CA LEU A 12 -15.92 -1.99 4.02
C LEU A 12 -15.18 -3.32 4.22
N ILE A 13 -15.89 -4.45 4.11
CA ILE A 13 -15.29 -5.78 4.24
C ILE A 13 -14.20 -5.98 3.19
N ILE A 14 -14.48 -5.67 1.92
CA ILE A 14 -13.52 -5.81 0.83
C ILE A 14 -12.29 -4.92 1.07
N LEU A 15 -12.48 -3.70 1.56
CA LEU A 15 -11.39 -2.77 1.88
C LEU A 15 -10.51 -3.29 3.01
N ILE A 16 -11.10 -3.80 4.10
CA ILE A 16 -10.35 -4.40 5.21
C ILE A 16 -9.55 -5.61 4.73
N VAL A 17 -10.17 -6.51 3.96
CA VAL A 17 -9.50 -7.69 3.41
C VAL A 17 -8.33 -7.28 2.51
N GLY A 18 -8.51 -6.26 1.67
CA GLY A 18 -7.43 -5.73 0.81
C GLY A 18 -6.26 -5.18 1.61
N ILE A 19 -6.52 -4.41 2.67
CA ILE A 19 -5.48 -3.88 3.56
C ILE A 19 -4.72 -5.03 4.25
N VAL A 20 -5.44 -6.03 4.75
CA VAL A 20 -4.82 -7.20 5.40
C VAL A 20 -3.94 -7.95 4.42
N MET A 21 -4.41 -8.25 3.20
CA MET A 21 -3.62 -8.93 2.17
C MET A 21 -2.35 -8.16 1.78
N LEU A 22 -2.45 -6.83 1.63
CA LEU A 22 -1.29 -6.00 1.36
C LEU A 22 -0.30 -6.03 2.54
N ALA A 23 -0.79 -5.92 3.76
CA ALA A 23 0.05 -5.97 4.96
C ALA A 23 0.78 -7.31 5.10
N THR A 24 0.11 -8.45 4.93
CA THR A 24 0.77 -9.76 4.95
C THR A 24 1.72 -9.96 3.78
N GLY A 25 1.35 -9.53 2.57
CA GLY A 25 2.23 -9.61 1.40
C GLY A 25 3.52 -8.82 1.59
N PHE A 26 3.43 -7.62 2.14
CA PHE A 26 4.61 -6.80 2.50
C PHE A 26 5.41 -7.42 3.64
N TYR A 27 4.76 -7.93 4.69
CA TYR A 27 5.43 -8.55 5.83
C TYR A 27 6.24 -9.79 5.40
N LEU A 28 5.67 -10.66 4.57
CA LEU A 28 6.36 -11.85 4.06
C LEU A 28 7.55 -11.48 3.16
N LYS A 29 7.36 -10.54 2.23
CA LYS A 29 8.43 -10.09 1.32
C LYS A 29 9.58 -9.38 2.04
N THR A 30 9.28 -8.70 3.15
CA THR A 30 10.29 -8.03 3.96
C THR A 30 11.20 -9.02 4.69
N ARG A 31 10.69 -10.19 5.10
CA ARG A 31 11.50 -11.24 5.75
C ARG A 31 12.45 -11.95 4.79
N ASP A 32 12.05 -12.15 3.53
CA ASP A 32 12.94 -12.76 2.52
C ASP A 32 14.09 -11.82 2.12
N GLU A 33 13.85 -10.51 2.08
CA GLU A 33 14.86 -9.52 1.68
C GLU A 33 15.89 -9.20 2.77
N GLU A 34 15.59 -9.45 4.06
CA GLU A 34 16.55 -9.32 5.16
C GLU A 34 17.72 -10.32 5.05
N ALA A 35 17.57 -11.42 4.31
CA ALA A 35 18.64 -12.39 4.07
C ALA A 35 19.58 -12.03 2.90
N GLU A 36 19.17 -11.14 1.98
CA GLU A 36 19.95 -10.76 0.78
C GLU A 36 20.56 -9.33 0.84
N ALA A 37 20.25 -8.55 1.88
CA ALA A 37 20.52 -7.11 1.94
C ALA A 37 21.99 -6.70 2.20
N GLU A 38 22.93 -7.61 2.42
CA GLU A 38 24.32 -7.23 2.74
C GLU A 38 25.19 -6.83 1.53
N ALA A 39 24.76 -7.02 0.26
CA ALA A 39 25.73 -7.02 -0.85
C ALA A 39 25.45 -6.17 -2.09
N LYS A 40 24.37 -5.40 -2.23
CA LYS A 40 24.14 -4.61 -3.47
C LYS A 40 23.79 -3.15 -3.22
N THR A 41 24.66 -2.29 -3.75
CA THR A 41 24.52 -0.83 -3.86
C THR A 41 23.12 -0.46 -4.38
N GLU A 42 22.26 0.04 -3.50
CA GLU A 42 20.87 0.38 -3.82
C GLU A 42 20.78 1.64 -4.70
N SER A 43 20.52 1.46 -6.00
CA SER A 43 20.03 2.55 -6.87
C SER A 43 18.58 2.87 -6.51
N LYS A 44 18.35 3.96 -5.79
CA LYS A 44 17.03 4.41 -5.31
C LYS A 44 16.37 5.31 -6.34
N GLY A 45 15.13 5.01 -6.71
CA GLY A 45 14.40 5.79 -7.70
C GLY A 45 12.88 5.69 -7.57
N ILE A 46 12.21 6.79 -7.87
CA ILE A 46 10.75 6.88 -8.00
C ILE A 46 10.48 7.39 -9.42
N ILE A 47 9.85 6.59 -10.27
CA ILE A 47 9.30 7.06 -11.56
C ILE A 47 7.79 7.22 -11.43
N LEU A 48 7.28 8.35 -11.86
CA LEU A 48 5.86 8.59 -12.02
C LEU A 48 5.48 8.26 -13.48
N ILE A 49 4.87 7.10 -13.70
CA ILE A 49 4.22 6.78 -14.99
C ILE A 49 2.78 7.28 -14.90
N GLY A 50 2.57 8.53 -15.30
CA GLY A 50 1.30 9.22 -15.06
C GLY A 50 1.00 9.32 -13.56
N PRO A 51 -0.25 9.10 -13.11
CA PRO A 51 -0.60 9.16 -11.69
C PRO A 51 -0.10 7.96 -10.87
N PHE A 52 0.54 6.95 -11.49
CA PHE A 52 1.00 5.74 -10.82
C PHE A 52 2.51 5.81 -10.51
N PRO A 53 2.90 5.93 -9.22
CA PRO A 53 4.30 5.88 -8.83
C PRO A 53 4.84 4.44 -8.82
N ILE A 54 5.99 4.23 -9.48
CA ILE A 54 6.79 3.00 -9.40
C ILE A 54 8.02 3.30 -8.55
N VAL A 55 8.13 2.62 -7.40
CA VAL A 55 9.17 2.82 -6.39
C VAL A 55 10.08 1.59 -6.36
N TRP A 56 11.38 1.74 -6.61
CA TRP A 56 12.34 0.62 -6.57
C TRP A 56 13.66 1.01 -5.88
N GLY A 57 14.42 -0.03 -5.49
CA GLY A 57 15.72 0.14 -4.85
C GLY A 57 15.66 0.74 -3.45
N PHE A 58 14.47 0.93 -2.90
CA PHE A 58 14.30 1.25 -1.49
C PHE A 58 14.33 -0.06 -0.71
N GLY A 59 15.30 -0.17 0.22
CA GLY A 59 15.33 -1.24 1.20
C GLY A 59 14.04 -1.30 2.04
N PRO A 60 13.92 -2.31 2.93
CA PRO A 60 12.67 -2.65 3.62
C PRO A 60 12.00 -1.46 4.34
N LYS A 61 12.80 -0.52 4.86
CA LYS A 61 12.30 0.74 5.47
C LYS A 61 11.62 1.68 4.47
N GLY A 62 12.12 1.82 3.25
CA GLY A 62 11.50 2.69 2.25
C GLY A 62 10.25 2.09 1.61
N LYS A 63 10.13 0.77 1.57
CA LYS A 63 8.88 0.06 1.22
C LYS A 63 7.77 0.32 2.24
N LEU A 64 8.10 0.31 3.54
CA LEU A 64 7.18 0.69 4.61
C LEU A 64 6.70 2.15 4.49
N VAL A 65 7.60 3.07 4.17
CA VAL A 65 7.24 4.49 3.94
C VAL A 65 6.33 4.64 2.72
N ALA A 66 6.61 3.94 1.62
CA ALA A 66 5.76 3.95 0.43
C ALA A 66 4.35 3.37 0.72
N LEU A 67 4.27 2.27 1.47
CA LEU A 67 3.00 1.70 1.92
C LEU A 67 2.21 2.70 2.79
N GLY A 68 2.87 3.35 3.75
CA GLY A 68 2.27 4.40 4.57
C GLY A 68 1.73 5.56 3.74
N ALA A 69 2.49 6.03 2.75
CA ALA A 69 2.07 7.09 1.84
C ALA A 69 0.82 6.70 1.02
N VAL A 70 0.75 5.46 0.53
CA VAL A 70 -0.42 4.96 -0.20
C VAL A 70 -1.66 4.88 0.70
N ILE A 71 -1.51 4.41 1.94
CA ILE A 71 -2.61 4.36 2.92
C ILE A 71 -3.13 5.77 3.20
N VAL A 72 -2.25 6.75 3.40
CA VAL A 72 -2.63 8.15 3.61
C VAL A 72 -3.39 8.72 2.41
N LEU A 73 -2.94 8.43 1.18
CA LEU A 73 -3.64 8.87 -0.03
C LEU A 73 -5.05 8.25 -0.15
N ILE A 74 -5.21 6.98 0.21
CA ILE A 74 -6.52 6.31 0.22
C ILE A 74 -7.44 6.95 1.27
N LEU A 75 -6.92 7.27 2.46
CA LEU A 75 -7.69 7.94 3.51
C LEU A 75 -8.13 9.35 3.10
N ILE A 76 -7.25 10.12 2.45
CA ILE A 76 -7.59 11.44 1.90
C ILE A 76 -8.68 11.31 0.83
N TRP A 77 -8.57 10.33 -0.06
CA TRP A 77 -9.57 10.10 -1.09
C TRP A 77 -10.93 9.70 -0.50
N LEU A 78 -10.95 8.83 0.52
CA LEU A 78 -12.17 8.47 1.25
C LEU A 78 -12.79 9.68 1.96
N LEU A 79 -11.97 10.52 2.59
CA LEU A 79 -12.44 11.74 3.26
C LEU A 79 -13.08 12.71 2.26
N MET A 80 -12.47 12.91 1.09
CA MET A 80 -13.03 13.72 0.01
C MET A 80 -14.30 13.13 -0.61
N TYR A 81 -14.46 11.82 -0.60
CA TYR A 81 -15.67 11.17 -1.13
C TYR A 81 -16.85 11.28 -0.17
N TYR A 82 -16.59 11.33 1.13
CA TYR A 82 -17.62 11.35 2.17
C TYR A 82 -18.04 12.77 2.61
N TRP A 83 -17.30 13.79 2.16
CA TRP A 83 -17.58 15.20 2.41
C TRP A 83 -18.07 15.88 1.13
#